data_AF-A0A2T9ZJ14-F1
#
_entry.id   AF-A0A2T9ZJ14-F1
#
_cell.length_a   1.000
_cell.length_b   1.000
_cell.length_c   1.000
_cell.angle_alpha   90.00
_cell.angle_beta   90.00
_cell.angle_gamma   90.00
#
_symmetry.space_group_name_H-M   'P 1'
#
loop_
_entity.id
_entity.type
_entity.pdbx_description
1 polymer ?
#
loop_
_entity_poly.entity_id
_entity_poly.type
_entity_poly.pdbx_seq_one_letter_code
_entity_poly.pdbx_strand_id
1 'polypeptide(L)'
;MGTKVAMVCTEAVEVAIGTHYNNQLRELYKSKDDPRLNSLMEDIKLFRDQELEHLDCAVEHGSKDAPLYDTLSSVIANGCKAAIWACERI
;
A
#
# COMPACT_ATOMS: atom_id res chain seq x y z
N MET A 1 -16.06 5.68 17.58
CA MET A 1 -16.11 4.40 16.82
C MET A 1 -15.76 4.60 15.34
N GLY A 2 -16.35 5.56 14.62
CA GLY A 2 -16.07 5.75 13.18
C GLY A 2 -14.62 6.05 12.80
N THR A 3 -13.90 6.88 13.57
CA THR A 3 -12.51 7.25 13.27
C THR A 3 -11.57 6.04 13.24
N LYS A 4 -11.67 5.13 14.22
CA LYS A 4 -10.82 3.92 14.26
C LYS A 4 -11.07 3.00 13.08
N VAL A 5 -12.33 2.83 12.66
CA VAL A 5 -12.69 2.04 11.47
C VAL A 5 -12.13 2.68 10.19
N ALA A 6 -12.18 4.01 10.08
CA ALA A 6 -11.54 4.72 8.97
C ALA A 6 -10.03 4.47 8.94
N MET A 7 -9.36 4.45 10.11
CA MET A 7 -7.94 4.12 10.20
C MET A 7 -7.63 2.66 9.83
N VAL A 8 -8.53 1.69 10.08
CA VAL A 8 -8.37 0.32 9.54
C VAL A 8 -8.39 0.31 8.02
N CYS A 9 -9.29 1.11 7.42
CA CYS A 9 -9.36 1.25 5.97
C CYS A 9 -8.03 1.79 5.43
N THR A 10 -7.53 2.89 6.02
CA THR A 10 -6.23 3.46 5.68
C THR A 10 -5.12 2.42 5.81
N GLU A 11 -4.93 1.81 6.99
CA GLU A 11 -3.89 0.79 7.21
C GLU A 11 -3.95 -0.33 6.16
N ALA A 12 -5.14 -0.89 5.90
CA ALA A 12 -5.29 -2.00 4.97
C ALA A 12 -5.00 -1.60 3.50
N VAL A 13 -5.41 -0.40 3.10
CA VAL A 13 -5.12 0.16 1.78
C VAL A 13 -3.63 0.42 1.63
N GLU A 14 -2.99 1.10 2.58
CA GLU A 14 -1.58 1.48 2.47
C GLU A 14 -0.65 0.28 2.52
N VAL A 15 -0.98 -0.75 3.30
CA VAL A 15 -0.25 -2.03 3.25
C VAL A 15 -0.35 -2.67 1.87
N ALA A 16 -1.53 -2.66 1.24
CA ALA A 16 -1.72 -3.25 -0.08
C ALA A 16 -0.97 -2.46 -1.17
N ILE A 17 -1.07 -1.12 -1.14
CA ILE A 17 -0.42 -0.22 -2.10
C ILE A 17 1.10 -0.25 -1.92
N GLY A 18 1.60 -0.10 -0.69
CA GLY A 18 3.03 -0.18 -0.39
C GLY A 18 3.65 -1.52 -0.77
N THR A 19 2.91 -2.62 -0.62
CA THR A 19 3.34 -3.94 -1.14
C THR A 19 3.44 -3.94 -2.66
N HIS A 20 2.47 -3.35 -3.35
CA HIS A 20 2.48 -3.25 -4.80
C HIS A 20 3.65 -2.40 -5.32
N TYR A 21 3.91 -1.23 -4.74
CA TYR A 21 5.10 -0.42 -5.08
C TYR A 21 6.41 -1.15 -4.82
N ASN A 22 6.53 -1.90 -3.72
CA ASN A 22 7.69 -2.75 -3.48
C ASN A 22 7.87 -3.81 -4.59
N ASN A 23 6.79 -4.41 -5.08
CA ASN A 23 6.86 -5.37 -6.18
C ASN A 23 7.25 -4.70 -7.50
N GLN A 24 6.69 -3.53 -7.82
CA GLN A 24 7.10 -2.74 -8.99
C GLN A 24 8.60 -2.41 -8.94
N LEU A 25 9.11 -1.97 -7.79
CA LEU A 25 10.53 -1.71 -7.61
C LEU A 25 11.38 -2.97 -7.84
N ARG A 26 10.98 -4.12 -7.30
CA ARG A 26 11.67 -5.40 -7.54
C ARG A 26 11.75 -5.77 -9.01
N GLU A 27 10.68 -5.54 -9.76
CA GLU A 27 10.66 -5.78 -11.20
C GLU A 27 11.54 -4.78 -11.96
N LEU A 28 11.45 -3.48 -11.63
CA LEU A 28 12.29 -2.45 -12.24
C LEU A 28 13.78 -2.66 -11.94
N TYR A 29 14.13 -3.16 -10.76
CA TYR A 29 15.51 -3.49 -10.39
C TYR A 29 16.14 -4.56 -11.30
N LYS A 30 15.34 -5.41 -11.97
CA LYS A 30 15.84 -6.36 -12.96
C LYS A 30 16.37 -5.67 -14.23
N SER A 31 15.93 -4.45 -14.48
CA SER A 31 16.29 -3.59 -15.61
C SER A 31 17.04 -2.32 -15.18
N LYS A 32 17.72 -2.35 -14.02
CA LYS A 32 18.39 -1.18 -13.41
C LYS A 32 19.45 -0.49 -14.28
N ASP A 33 19.95 -1.19 -15.30
CA ASP A 33 20.98 -0.66 -16.19
C ASP A 33 20.40 0.24 -17.29
N ASP A 34 19.07 0.32 -17.42
CA ASP A 34 18.38 1.27 -18.29
C ASP A 34 18.20 2.62 -17.57
N PRO A 35 18.98 3.67 -17.93
CA PRO A 35 18.91 4.95 -17.23
C PRO A 35 17.55 5.65 -17.36
N ARG A 36 16.73 5.25 -18.35
CA ARG A 36 15.39 5.81 -18.57
C ARG A 36 14.41 5.39 -17.49
N LEU A 37 14.68 4.29 -16.77
CA LEU A 37 13.82 3.78 -15.70
C LEU A 37 14.18 4.36 -14.33
N ASN A 38 15.34 5.02 -14.20
CA ASN A 38 15.82 5.54 -12.92
C ASN A 38 14.86 6.54 -12.29
N SER A 39 14.32 7.49 -13.08
CA SER A 39 13.37 8.48 -12.55
C SER A 39 12.10 7.81 -12.03
N LEU A 40 11.56 6.84 -12.78
CA LEU A 40 10.39 6.08 -12.37
C LEU A 40 10.64 5.28 -11.08
N MET A 41 11.84 4.69 -10.94
CA MET A 41 12.22 3.99 -9.71
C MET A 41 12.29 4.92 -8.51
N GLU A 42 12.81 6.14 -8.67
CA GLU A 42 12.84 7.13 -7.59
C GLU A 42 11.44 7.62 -7.22
N ASP A 43 10.56 7.86 -8.20
CA ASP A 43 9.16 8.25 -7.95
C ASP A 43 8.41 7.15 -7.18
N ILE A 44 8.55 5.87 -7.59
CA ILE A 44 7.90 4.75 -6.90
C ILE A 44 8.47 4.55 -5.48
N LYS A 45 9.78 4.78 -5.27
CA LYS A 45 10.36 4.77 -3.91
C LYS A 45 9.74 5.86 -3.05
N LEU A 46 9.63 7.07 -3.57
CA LEU A 46 9.03 8.19 -2.86
C LEU A 46 7.59 7.87 -2.45
N PHE A 47 6.75 7.40 -3.38
CA PHE A 47 5.36 7.04 -3.06
C PHE A 47 5.28 5.90 -2.06
N ARG A 48 6.10 4.86 -2.20
CA ARG A 48 6.17 3.77 -1.21
C ARG A 48 6.49 4.31 0.19
N ASP A 49 7.45 5.22 0.30
CA ASP A 49 7.88 5.75 1.59
C ASP A 49 6.80 6.64 2.21
N GLN A 50 6.02 7.37 1.39
CA GLN A 50 4.82 8.09 1.84
C GLN A 50 3.75 7.15 2.38
N GLU A 51 3.52 5.98 1.77
CA GLU A 51 2.57 5.00 2.31
C GLU A 51 3.00 4.41 3.67
N LEU A 52 4.31 4.35 3.95
CA LEU A 52 4.79 3.97 5.27
C LEU A 52 4.44 5.04 6.32
N GLU A 53 4.58 6.33 5.99
CA GLU A 53 4.17 7.42 6.88
C GLU A 53 2.66 7.42 7.13
N HIS A 54 1.86 7.17 6.08
CA HIS A 54 0.41 7.03 6.20
C HIS A 54 0.01 5.81 7.06
N LEU A 55 0.70 4.69 6.89
CA LEU A 55 0.51 3.48 7.70
C LEU A 55 0.81 3.74 9.18
N ASP A 56 1.95 4.36 9.48
CA ASP A 56 2.33 4.70 10.84
C ASP A 56 1.29 5.63 11.47
N CYS A 57 0.83 6.65 10.74
CA CYS A 57 -0.26 7.53 11.17
C CYS A 57 -1.55 6.76 11.47
N ALA A 58 -1.96 5.81 10.62
CA ALA A 58 -3.16 5.00 10.86
C ALA A 58 -3.05 4.15 12.14
N VAL A 59 -1.87 3.57 12.38
CA VAL A 59 -1.57 2.80 13.60
C VAL A 59 -1.60 3.69 14.84
N GLU A 60 -0.96 4.86 14.80
CA GLU A 60 -0.95 5.84 15.89
C GLU A 60 -2.36 6.34 16.24
N HIS A 61 -3.23 6.49 15.24
CA HIS A 61 -4.63 6.90 15.43
C HIS A 61 -5.56 5.74 15.80
N GLY A 62 -5.00 4.57 16.12
CA GLY A 62 -5.72 3.46 16.75
C GLY A 62 -6.50 2.58 15.77
N SER A 63 -5.97 2.36 14.56
CA SER A 63 -6.49 1.36 13.62
C SER A 63 -6.63 -0.02 14.29
N LYS A 64 -5.59 -0.45 15.02
CA LYS A 64 -5.53 -1.77 15.70
C LYS A 64 -6.54 -1.93 16.85
N ASP A 65 -7.07 -0.83 17.37
CA ASP A 65 -8.09 -0.84 18.43
C ASP A 65 -9.52 -0.88 17.88
N ALA A 66 -9.69 -0.88 16.55
CA ALA A 66 -11.01 -0.88 15.96
C ALA A 66 -11.74 -2.22 16.19
N PRO A 67 -13.05 -2.20 16.46
CA PRO A 67 -13.83 -3.43 16.50
C PRO A 67 -13.79 -4.12 15.13
N LEU A 68 -13.65 -5.46 15.13
CA LEU A 68 -13.57 -6.28 13.92
C LEU A 68 -12.38 -5.94 12.99
N TYR A 69 -11.28 -5.41 13.55
CA TYR A 69 -10.06 -5.04 12.82
C TYR A 69 -9.64 -6.11 11.78
N ASP A 70 -9.45 -7.36 12.21
CA ASP A 70 -8.95 -8.42 11.34
C ASP A 70 -9.86 -8.69 10.13
N THR A 71 -11.18 -8.68 10.35
CA THR A 71 -12.17 -8.91 9.29
C THR A 71 -12.19 -7.74 8.32
N LEU A 72 -12.24 -6.51 8.82
CA LEU A 72 -12.26 -5.30 8.00
C LEU A 72 -10.97 -5.18 7.18
N SER A 73 -9.82 -5.34 7.83
CA SER A 73 -8.50 -5.30 7.20
C SER A 73 -8.37 -6.35 6.09
N SER A 74 -8.80 -7.59 6.36
CA SER A 74 -8.76 -8.67 5.36
C SER A 74 -9.64 -8.40 4.14
N VAL A 75 -10.88 -7.92 4.34
CA VAL A 75 -11.81 -7.62 3.25
C VAL A 75 -11.25 -6.49 2.37
N ILE A 76 -10.79 -5.41 3.00
CA ILE A 76 -10.26 -4.23 2.30
C ILE A 76 -8.99 -4.59 1.54
N ALA A 77 -8.03 -5.25 2.20
CA ALA A 77 -6.79 -5.67 1.58
C ALA A 77 -7.01 -6.59 0.37
N ASN A 78 -7.95 -7.54 0.46
CA ASN A 78 -8.30 -8.40 -0.66
C ASN A 78 -8.98 -7.64 -1.81
N GLY A 79 -9.84 -6.67 -1.49
CA GLY A 79 -10.42 -5.76 -2.48
C GLY A 79 -9.34 -4.97 -3.23
N CYS A 80 -8.39 -4.37 -2.52
CA CYS A 80 -7.26 -3.64 -3.12
C CYS A 80 -6.41 -4.55 -4.00
N LYS A 81 -6.05 -5.75 -3.52
CA LYS A 81 -5.28 -6.72 -4.32
C LYS A 81 -6.01 -7.13 -5.59
N ALA A 82 -7.33 -7.33 -5.52
CA ALA A 82 -8.13 -7.67 -6.70
C ALA A 82 -8.17 -6.52 -7.72
N ALA A 83 -8.31 -5.27 -7.25
CA ALA A 83 -8.28 -4.09 -8.10
C ALA A 83 -6.92 -3.92 -8.79
N ILE A 84 -5.82 -4.03 -8.03
CA ILE A 84 -4.45 -3.96 -8.56
C ILE A 84 -4.24 -5.04 -9.62
N TRP A 85 -4.60 -6.29 -9.32
CA TRP A 85 -4.49 -7.43 -10.23
C TRP A 85 -5.28 -7.22 -11.54
N ALA A 86 -6.41 -6.53 -11.46
CA ALA A 86 -7.23 -6.20 -12.62
C ALA A 86 -6.55 -5.11 -13.47
N CYS A 87 -6.02 -4.07 -12.84
CA CYS A 87 -5.30 -2.98 -13.51
C CYS A 87 -3.99 -3.43 -14.17
N GLU A 88 -3.26 -4.39 -13.58
CA GLU A 88 -2.03 -4.93 -14.15
C GLU A 88 -2.24 -5.74 -15.45
N ARG A 89 -3.49 -6.11 -15.77
CA ARG A 89 -3.85 -6.92 -16.95
C ARG A 89 -4.40 -6.12 -18.13
N ILE A 90 -4.69 -4.85 -17.93
CA ILE A 90 -5.15 -3.94 -18.99
C ILE A 90 -3.92 -3.39 -19.70
#